data_AF-B0RWX8-F1
#
_entry.id   AF-B0RWX8-F1
#
_cell.length_a   1.000
_cell.length_b   1.000
_cell.length_c   1.000
_cell.angle_alpha   90.00
_cell.angle_beta   90.00
_cell.angle_gamma   90.00
#
_symmetry.space_group_name_H-M   'P 1'
#
loop_
_entity.id
_entity.type
_entity.pdbx_description
1 polymer ?
#
loop_
_entity_poly.entity_id
_entity_poly.type
_entity_poly.pdbx_seq_one_letter_code
_entity_poly.pdbx_strand_id
1 'polypeptide(L)' 'MTTPTPPPWTRAAPKRRTGSTPLSDAQKAAAKARADAAGRRYPNLVDNMWASKLPKDG' A
#
# COMPACT_ATOMS: atom_id res chain seq x y z
N MET A 1 35.08 -25.33 16.08
CA MET A 1 33.88 -25.10 16.91
C MET A 1 32.91 -24.26 16.10
N THR A 2 31.70 -24.75 15.82
CA THR A 2 30.69 -24.02 15.05
C THR A 2 29.85 -23.16 15.99
N THR A 3 29.79 -21.85 15.74
CA THR A 3 29.03 -20.90 16.56
C THR A 3 27.53 -21.02 16.26
N PRO A 4 26.65 -21.04 17.28
CA PRO A 4 25.21 -21.11 17.06
C PRO A 4 24.66 -19.82 16.43
N THR A 5 23.72 -19.97 15.49
CA THR A 5 23.01 -18.83 14.91
C THR A 5 22.09 -18.20 15.97
N PRO A 6 22.11 -16.87 16.14
CA PRO A 6 21.28 -16.21 17.14
C PRO A 6 19.79 -16.39 16.83
N PRO A 7 18.94 -16.41 17.87
CA PRO A 7 17.51 -16.63 17.70
C PRO A 7 16.82 -15.46 16.99
N PRO A 8 15.67 -15.70 16.33
CA PRO A 8 15.04 -14.72 15.44
C PRO A 8 14.61 -13.42 16.14
N TRP A 9 14.34 -13.44 17.44
CA TRP A 9 13.96 -12.25 18.22
C TRP A 9 15.13 -11.32 18.55
N THR A 10 16.38 -11.77 18.36
CA THR A 10 17.57 -10.92 18.47
C THR A 10 17.79 -10.08 17.19
N ARG A 11 17.04 -10.37 16.13
CA ARG A 11 17.14 -9.64 14.85
C ARG A 11 16.49 -8.26 15.00
N ALA A 12 17.23 -7.21 14.67
CA ALA A 12 16.67 -5.87 14.55
C ALA A 12 15.49 -5.85 13.56
N ALA A 13 14.47 -5.05 13.86
CA ALA A 13 13.37 -4.83 12.94
C ALA A 13 13.93 -4.43 11.56
N PRO A 14 13.40 -4.98 10.45
CA PRO A 14 13.85 -4.58 9.13
C PRO A 14 13.69 -3.06 9.01
N LYS A 15 14.78 -2.37 8.63
CA LYS A 15 14.69 -0.97 8.20
C LYS A 15 13.57 -0.92 7.18
N ARG A 16 12.57 -0.05 7.40
CA ARG A 16 11.40 0.09 6.51
C ARG A 16 11.88 0.02 5.07
N ARG A 17 11.66 -1.12 4.41
CA ARG A 17 12.04 -1.32 3.00
C ARG A 17 11.05 -0.51 2.20
N THR A 18 11.40 0.75 1.97
CA THR A 18 10.61 1.79 1.32
C THR A 18 9.27 2.08 2.00
N GLY A 19 8.90 3.36 2.12
CA GLY A 19 7.59 3.73 2.65
C GLY A 19 6.47 3.14 1.80
N SER A 20 5.29 2.96 2.38
CA SER A 20 4.07 2.72 1.60
C SER A 20 3.98 3.76 0.49
N THR A 21 3.90 3.32 -0.76
CA THR A 21 3.85 4.24 -1.90
C THR A 21 2.43 4.82 -1.99
N PRO A 22 2.27 6.16 -1.92
CA PRO A 22 0.96 6.77 -2.06
C PRO A 22 0.38 6.53 -3.45
N LEU A 23 -0.95 6.69 -3.56
CA LEU A 23 -1.64 6.76 -4.85
C LEU A 23 -1.23 8.05 -5.58
N SER A 24 -1.08 7.98 -6.91
CA SER A 24 -0.98 9.20 -7.72
C SER A 24 -2.31 9.97 -7.69
N ASP A 25 -2.30 11.23 -8.09
CA ASP A 25 -3.52 12.04 -8.07
C ASP A 25 -4.57 11.53 -9.06
N ALA A 26 -4.14 11.00 -10.22
CA ALA A 26 -5.01 10.30 -11.16
C ALA A 26 -5.67 9.06 -10.53
N GLN A 27 -4.89 8.26 -9.77
CA GLN A 27 -5.43 7.10 -9.04
C GLN A 27 -6.46 7.53 -7.97
N LYS A 28 -6.22 8.61 -7.24
CA LYS A 28 -7.18 9.13 -6.24
C LYS A 28 -8.47 9.60 -6.92
N ALA A 29 -8.37 10.30 -8.05
CA ALA A 29 -9.53 10.75 -8.81
C ALA A 29 -10.36 9.56 -9.32
N ALA A 30 -9.71 8.53 -9.87
CA ALA A 30 -10.37 7.30 -10.30
C ALA A 30 -11.07 6.58 -9.13
N ALA A 31 -10.41 6.46 -7.97
CA ALA A 31 -11.00 5.86 -6.78
C ALA A 31 -12.25 6.62 -6.32
N LYS A 32 -12.19 7.96 -6.31
CA LYS A 32 -13.32 8.80 -5.93
C LYS A 32 -14.49 8.64 -6.90
N ALA A 33 -14.24 8.70 -8.20
CA ALA A 33 -15.28 8.53 -9.22
C ALA A 33 -15.99 7.17 -9.11
N ARG A 34 -15.22 6.10 -8.88
CA ARG A 34 -15.77 4.76 -8.66
C ARG A 34 -16.61 4.66 -7.39
N ALA A 35 -16.13 5.27 -6.29
CA ALA A 35 -16.86 5.29 -5.02
C ALA A 35 -18.20 6.04 -5.17
N ASP A 36 -18.18 7.20 -5.81
CA ASP A 36 -19.36 8.03 -6.07
C ASP A 36 -20.37 7.27 -6.97
N ALA A 37 -19.90 6.62 -8.05
CA ALA A 37 -20.75 5.80 -8.92
C ALA A 37 -21.37 4.57 -8.22
N ALA A 38 -20.69 4.01 -7.23
CA ALA A 38 -21.18 2.91 -6.42
C ALA A 38 -21.99 3.35 -5.18
N GLY A 39 -22.13 4.66 -4.94
CA GLY A 39 -22.79 5.21 -3.75
C GLY A 39 -22.04 4.94 -2.43
N ARG A 40 -20.73 4.69 -2.50
CA ARG A 40 -19.88 4.35 -1.34
C ARG A 40 -19.15 5.58 -0.87
N ARG A 41 -19.04 5.78 0.45
CA ARG A 41 -18.29 6.92 1.00
C ARG A 41 -16.80 6.83 0.62
N TYR A 42 -16.23 7.96 0.22
CA TYR A 42 -14.79 8.14 0.03
C TYR A 42 -14.18 8.92 1.22
N PRO A 43 -12.94 8.63 1.65
CA PRO A 43 -12.05 7.57 1.18
C PRO A 43 -12.41 6.18 1.73
N ASN A 44 -12.22 5.12 0.94
CA ASN A 44 -12.43 3.74 1.37
C ASN A 44 -11.37 2.77 0.83
N LEU A 45 -11.19 1.63 1.50
CA LEU A 45 -10.15 0.67 1.17
C LEU A 45 -10.36 0.03 -0.22
N VAL A 46 -11.57 -0.39 -0.55
CA VAL A 46 -11.83 -1.17 -1.76
C VAL A 46 -11.54 -0.38 -3.02
N ASP A 47 -12.00 0.87 -3.10
CA ASP A 47 -11.77 1.71 -4.27
C ASP A 47 -10.32 2.20 -4.33
N ASN A 48 -9.70 2.46 -3.18
CA ASN A 48 -8.26 2.76 -3.12
C ASN A 48 -7.39 1.56 -3.54
N MET A 49 -7.78 0.33 -3.18
CA MET A 49 -7.08 -0.90 -3.56
C MET A 49 -7.30 -1.28 -5.03
N TRP A 50 -8.43 -0.90 -5.60
CA TRP A 50 -8.62 -0.99 -7.04
C TRP A 50 -7.76 0.05 -7.77
N ALA A 51 -7.76 1.30 -7.31
CA ALA A 51 -6.99 2.37 -7.94
C ALA A 51 -5.48 2.15 -7.85
N SER A 52 -4.98 1.48 -6.80
CA SER A 52 -3.55 1.15 -6.68
C SER A 52 -3.03 0.23 -7.78
N LYS A 53 -3.92 -0.51 -8.46
CA LYS A 53 -3.60 -1.39 -9.58
C LYS A 53 -3.54 -0.68 -10.92
N LEU A 54 -4.05 0.56 -11.01
CA LEU A 54 -3.98 1.35 -12.23
C LEU A 54 -2.54 1.84 -12.47
N PRO A 55 -2.14 2.09 -13.72
CA PRO A 55 -0.89 2.79 -14.01
C PRO A 55 -0.79 4.10 -13.21
N LYS A 56 0.38 4.40 -12.67
CA LYS A 56 0.63 5.67 -11.97
C LYS A 56 0.83 6.83 -12.95
N ASP A 57 1.27 6.51 -14.16
CA ASP A 57 1.56 7.41 -15.26
C ASP A 57 0.40 7.35 -16.27
N GLY A 58 -0.40 8.41 -16.31
CA GLY A 58 -1.46 8.66 -17.28
C GLY A 58 -1.46 10.13 -17.64
#